data_AF-K1RZR9-F1
#
_entry.id   AF-K1RZR9-F1
#
_cell.length_a   1.000
_cell.length_b   1.000
_cell.length_c   1.000
_cell.angle_alpha   90.00
_cell.angle_beta   90.00
_cell.angle_gamma   90.00
#
_symmetry.space_group_name_H-M   'P 1'
#
loop_
_entity.id
_entity.type
_entity.pdbx_description
1 polymer ?
#
loop_
_entity_poly.entity_id
_entity_poly.type
_entity_poly.pdbx_seq_one_letter_code
_entity_poly.pdbx_strand_id
1 'polypeptide(L)'
;LLIDGVPVYERMGNMCEKWGEELPGKYGYSGVGAVVGATYPEQIAELRKKLPHTFFLIPGYGAQGATAKDIAAAFDANGLGGIVNSSRGIMTAYKKEGCDEHDFAGAAFREALRMRDEIMGFVGKIQLP
;
A
#
# COMPACT_ATOMS: atom_id res chain seq x y z
N LEU A 1 4.77 -11.23 18.97
CA LEU A 1 6.08 -11.04 19.65
C LEU A 1 6.08 -9.65 20.26
N LEU A 2 6.25 -9.56 21.58
CA LEU A 2 6.28 -8.31 22.33
C LEU A 2 7.69 -8.10 22.89
N ILE A 3 8.14 -6.85 22.91
CA ILE A 3 9.32 -6.40 23.66
C ILE A 3 8.80 -5.28 24.57
N ASP A 4 8.99 -5.41 25.88
CA ASP A 4 8.44 -4.52 26.93
C ASP A 4 6.96 -4.12 26.72
N GLY A 5 6.11 -5.08 26.35
CA GLY A 5 4.67 -4.85 26.14
C GLY A 5 4.30 -4.21 24.79
N VAL A 6 5.28 -3.84 23.96
CA VAL A 6 5.04 -3.25 22.63
C VAL A 6 5.28 -4.30 21.53
N PRO A 7 4.39 -4.43 20.53
CA PRO A 7 4.63 -5.29 19.38
C PRO A 7 5.92 -4.93 18.64
N VAL A 8 6.68 -5.94 18.21
CA VAL A 8 7.95 -5.72 17.49
C VAL A 8 7.76 -4.91 16.21
N TYR A 9 6.66 -5.13 15.48
CA TYR A 9 6.37 -4.38 14.25
C TYR A 9 6.20 -2.89 14.52
N GLU A 10 5.61 -2.53 15.66
CA GLU A 10 5.41 -1.13 16.04
C GLU A 10 6.74 -0.47 16.38
N ARG A 11 7.61 -1.15 17.13
CA ARG A 11 8.96 -0.64 17.41
C ARG A 11 9.75 -0.40 16.14
N MET A 12 9.67 -1.33 15.17
CA MET A 12 10.31 -1.17 13.87
C MET A 12 9.73 0.01 13.10
N GLY A 13 8.40 0.17 13.11
CA GLY A 13 7.72 1.33 12.53
C GLY A 13 8.25 2.64 13.12
N ASN A 14 8.31 2.74 14.46
CA ASN A 14 8.83 3.93 15.13
C ASN A 14 10.29 4.22 14.79
N MET A 15 11.10 3.20 14.53
CA MET A 15 12.47 3.38 14.01
C MET A 15 12.46 3.96 12.59
N CYS A 16 11.59 3.47 11.69
CA CYS A 16 11.42 4.03 10.35
C CYS A 16 11.01 5.50 10.39
N GLU A 17 10.03 5.87 11.22
CA GLU A 17 9.58 7.25 11.39
C GLU A 17 10.72 8.14 11.87
N LYS A 18 11.47 7.69 12.89
CA LYS A 18 12.63 8.41 13.44
C LYS A 18 13.74 8.58 12.40
N TRP A 19 14.11 7.55 11.66
CA TRP A 19 15.11 7.66 10.59
C TRP A 19 14.64 8.59 9.46
N GLY A 20 13.33 8.67 9.23
CA GLY A 20 12.72 9.58 8.26
C GLY A 20 12.94 11.06 8.57
N GLU A 21 13.14 11.44 9.83
CA GLU A 21 13.38 12.83 10.25
C GLU A 21 14.60 13.45 9.55
N GLU A 22 15.61 12.63 9.21
CA GLU A 22 16.83 13.07 8.51
C GLU A 22 16.63 13.21 6.99
N LEU A 23 15.52 12.70 6.44
CA LEU A 23 15.23 12.68 5.01
C LEU A 23 13.83 13.23 4.71
N PRO A 24 13.51 14.48 5.05
CA PRO A 24 12.19 15.05 4.81
C PRO A 24 11.92 15.18 3.31
N GLY A 25 10.75 14.71 2.87
CA GLY A 25 10.29 14.87 1.50
C GLY A 25 9.34 16.05 1.33
N LYS A 26 9.08 16.39 0.06
CA LYS A 26 8.32 17.59 -0.33
C LYS A 26 6.86 17.61 0.17
N TYR A 27 6.21 16.45 0.22
CA TYR A 27 4.76 16.34 0.45
C TYR A 27 4.42 15.79 1.84
N GLY A 28 5.29 16.01 2.83
CA GLY A 28 5.06 15.55 4.21
C GLY A 28 5.43 14.07 4.47
N TYR A 29 5.95 13.36 3.47
CA TYR A 29 6.50 12.01 3.64
C TYR A 29 8.03 12.03 3.60
N SER A 30 8.68 11.14 4.33
CA SER A 30 10.13 11.03 4.38
C SER A 30 10.69 10.05 3.34
N GLY A 31 12.02 10.08 3.16
CA GLY A 31 12.77 9.12 2.34
C GLY A 31 12.88 7.72 2.95
N VAL A 32 12.39 7.50 4.17
CA VAL A 32 12.34 6.19 4.83
C VAL A 32 10.90 5.66 4.81
N GLY A 33 10.72 4.48 4.23
CA GLY A 33 9.44 3.80 4.13
C GLY A 33 9.37 2.53 4.96
N ALA A 34 8.16 1.99 5.10
CA ALA A 34 7.91 0.70 5.74
C ALA A 34 7.13 -0.23 4.81
N VAL A 35 7.43 -1.53 4.87
CA VAL A 35 6.63 -2.55 4.19
C VAL A 35 5.56 -3.05 5.14
N VAL A 36 4.30 -2.79 4.83
CA VAL A 36 3.16 -3.13 5.69
C VAL A 36 2.22 -4.04 4.91
N GLY A 37 2.12 -5.31 5.33
CA GLY A 37 1.30 -6.30 4.66
C GLY A 37 -0.20 -6.01 4.78
N ALA A 38 -0.95 -6.30 3.71
CA ALA A 38 -2.39 -6.02 3.60
C ALA A 38 -3.31 -6.93 4.45
N THR A 39 -2.77 -7.93 5.14
CA THR A 39 -3.54 -9.03 5.78
C THR A 39 -4.19 -8.66 7.11
N TYR A 40 -3.75 -7.57 7.77
CA TYR A 40 -4.28 -7.15 9.08
C TYR A 40 -4.73 -5.67 9.04
N PRO A 41 -5.98 -5.40 8.60
CA PRO A 41 -6.48 -4.04 8.40
C PRO A 41 -6.40 -3.15 9.66
N GLU A 42 -6.66 -3.73 10.83
CA GLU A 42 -6.59 -3.01 12.12
C GLU A 42 -5.16 -2.52 12.42
N GLN A 43 -4.15 -3.35 12.14
CA GLN A 43 -2.74 -2.99 12.34
C GLN A 43 -2.30 -1.90 11.34
N ILE A 44 -2.79 -1.95 10.10
CA ILE A 44 -2.54 -0.91 9.10
C ILE A 44 -3.07 0.44 9.59
N ALA A 45 -4.31 0.48 10.07
CA ALA A 45 -4.93 1.70 10.58
C ALA A 45 -4.19 2.26 11.81
N GLU A 46 -3.74 1.39 12.70
CA GLU A 46 -2.92 1.75 13.86
C GLU A 46 -1.57 2.34 13.43
N LEU A 47 -0.85 1.64 12.55
CA LEU A 47 0.45 2.07 12.05
C LEU A 47 0.36 3.38 11.26
N ARG A 48 -0.70 3.58 10.46
CA ARG A 48 -0.88 4.82 9.70
C ARG A 48 -0.94 6.04 10.62
N LYS A 49 -1.59 5.91 11.78
CA LYS A 49 -1.68 6.97 12.80
C LYS A 49 -0.35 7.20 13.51
N LYS A 50 0.40 6.12 13.79
CA LYS A 50 1.68 6.19 14.52
C LYS A 50 2.83 6.68 13.65
N LEU A 51 2.77 6.44 12.34
CA LEU A 51 3.86 6.70 11.40
C LEU A 51 3.46 7.75 10.35
N PRO A 52 3.02 8.97 10.72
CA PRO A 52 2.39 9.90 9.78
C PRO A 52 3.28 10.30 8.59
N HIS A 53 4.60 10.31 8.72
CA HIS A 53 5.52 10.72 7.64
C HIS A 53 6.18 9.52 6.93
N THR A 54 5.97 8.29 7.39
CA THR A 54 6.54 7.08 6.75
C THR A 54 5.71 6.64 5.55
N PHE A 55 6.33 6.47 4.38
CA PHE A 55 5.62 5.96 3.21
C PHE A 55 5.46 4.43 3.27
N PHE A 56 4.26 3.90 2.98
CA PHE A 56 3.99 2.46 3.06
C PHE A 56 4.08 1.78 1.69
N LEU A 57 4.81 0.66 1.64
CA LEU A 57 4.72 -0.32 0.56
C LEU A 57 3.79 -1.44 1.02
N ILE A 58 2.71 -1.67 0.27
CA ILE A 58 1.62 -2.56 0.65
C ILE A 58 1.59 -3.78 -0.29
N PRO A 59 2.27 -4.88 0.05
CA PRO A 59 2.14 -6.13 -0.68
C PRO A 59 0.87 -6.88 -0.28
N GLY A 60 0.39 -7.74 -1.19
CA GLY A 60 -0.63 -8.75 -0.88
C GLY A 60 -2.05 -8.42 -1.32
N TYR A 61 -2.27 -7.30 -2.02
CA TYR A 61 -3.56 -7.01 -2.66
C TYR A 61 -3.97 -8.12 -3.63
N GLY A 62 -5.20 -8.62 -3.47
CA GLY A 62 -5.78 -9.69 -4.30
C GLY A 62 -5.18 -11.07 -4.04
N ALA A 63 -3.90 -11.27 -4.33
CA ALA A 63 -3.26 -12.60 -4.30
C ALA A 63 -3.14 -13.19 -2.89
N GLN A 64 -3.11 -12.36 -1.84
CA GLN A 64 -3.08 -12.82 -0.44
C GLN A 64 -4.43 -12.62 0.26
N GLY A 65 -5.50 -12.37 -0.51
CA GLY A 65 -6.87 -12.25 0.01
C GLY A 65 -7.26 -10.86 0.53
N ALA A 66 -6.34 -9.89 0.54
CA ALA A 66 -6.67 -8.53 0.95
C ALA A 66 -7.46 -7.77 -0.14
N THR A 67 -8.49 -7.05 0.28
CA THR A 67 -9.38 -6.25 -0.58
C THR A 67 -8.96 -4.78 -0.61
N ALA A 68 -9.51 -4.01 -1.55
CA ALA A 68 -9.31 -2.56 -1.62
C ALA A 68 -9.76 -1.84 -0.33
N LYS A 69 -10.82 -2.35 0.32
CA LYS A 69 -11.30 -1.83 1.60
C LYS A 69 -10.30 -2.04 2.73
N ASP A 70 -9.63 -3.20 2.75
CA ASP A 70 -8.68 -3.56 3.80
C ASP A 70 -7.44 -2.67 3.79
N ILE A 71 -6.99 -2.29 2.59
CA ILE A 71 -5.80 -1.45 2.42
C ILE A 71 -6.09 0.05 2.45
N ALA A 72 -7.36 0.47 2.42
CA ALA A 72 -7.73 1.88 2.41
C ALA A 72 -7.19 2.65 3.62
N ALA A 73 -7.11 1.98 4.78
CA ALA A 73 -6.55 2.57 6.00
C ALA A 73 -5.03 2.85 5.95
N ALA A 74 -4.34 2.39 4.91
CA ALA A 74 -2.91 2.65 4.71
C ALA A 74 -2.63 4.06 4.13
N PHE A 75 -3.67 4.73 3.65
CA PHE A 75 -3.59 6.04 3.02
C PHE A 75 -4.04 7.13 3.99
N ASP A 76 -3.51 8.34 3.81
CA ASP A 76 -3.98 9.52 4.52
C ASP A 76 -5.28 10.09 3.94
N ALA A 77 -5.78 11.17 4.54
CA ALA A 77 -7.00 11.84 4.10
C ALA A 77 -6.93 12.44 2.68
N ASN A 78 -5.71 12.60 2.14
CA ASN A 78 -5.46 13.10 0.79
C ASN A 78 -5.23 11.95 -0.21
N GLY A 79 -5.40 10.70 0.21
CA GLY A 79 -5.14 9.52 -0.62
C GLY A 79 -3.65 9.26 -0.89
N LEU A 80 -2.75 9.84 -0.08
CA LEU A 80 -1.30 9.66 -0.18
C LEU A 80 -0.78 8.67 0.88
N GLY A 81 0.53 8.40 0.84
CA GLY A 81 1.23 7.66 1.89
C GLY A 81 1.33 6.15 1.72
N GLY A 82 0.78 5.60 0.62
CA GLY A 82 0.82 4.19 0.31
C GLY A 82 1.07 3.92 -1.18
N ILE A 83 1.82 2.85 -1.48
CA ILE A 83 1.93 2.23 -2.80
C ILE A 83 1.51 0.76 -2.67
N VAL A 84 0.55 0.35 -3.49
CA VAL A 84 0.06 -1.03 -3.50
C VAL A 84 0.80 -1.82 -4.56
N ASN A 85 1.43 -2.92 -4.16
CA ASN A 85 2.12 -3.79 -5.09
C ASN A 85 1.19 -4.90 -5.60
N SER A 86 1.12 -5.05 -6.93
CA SER A 86 0.49 -6.18 -7.61
C SER A 86 1.33 -6.60 -8.82
N SER A 87 2.21 -7.58 -8.64
CA SER A 87 3.08 -8.06 -9.73
C SER A 87 2.40 -9.13 -10.59
N ARG A 88 2.18 -10.34 -10.04
CA ARG A 88 1.60 -11.46 -10.82
C ARG A 88 0.17 -11.17 -11.30
N GLY A 89 -0.63 -10.48 -10.49
CA GLY A 89 -2.01 -10.11 -10.84
C GLY A 89 -2.08 -9.34 -12.16
N ILE A 90 -1.20 -8.35 -12.33
CA ILE A 90 -1.09 -7.54 -13.55
C ILE A 90 -0.37 -8.31 -14.66
N MET A 91 0.80 -8.90 -14.37
CA MET A 91 1.65 -9.56 -15.37
C MET A 91 0.98 -10.75 -16.04
N THR A 92 0.13 -11.49 -15.33
CA THR A 92 -0.57 -12.66 -15.86
C THR A 92 -2.06 -12.40 -16.10
N ALA A 93 -2.49 -11.14 -16.18
CA ALA A 93 -3.90 -10.77 -16.40
C ALA A 93 -4.49 -11.42 -17.66
N TYR A 94 -3.70 -11.51 -18.74
CA TYR A 94 -4.13 -12.13 -20.01
C TYR A 94 -4.60 -13.58 -19.84
N LYS A 95 -3.96 -14.35 -18.95
CA LYS A 95 -4.36 -15.73 -18.64
C LYS A 95 -5.70 -15.79 -17.92
N LYS A 96 -6.00 -14.80 -17.08
CA LYS A 96 -7.25 -14.70 -16.32
C LYS A 96 -8.40 -14.23 -17.21
N GLU A 97 -8.13 -13.29 -18.13
CA GLU A 97 -9.11 -12.80 -19.11
C GLU A 97 -9.38 -13.81 -20.23
N GLY A 98 -8.47 -14.77 -20.45
CA GLY A 98 -8.57 -15.72 -21.56
C GLY A 98 -8.34 -15.08 -22.93
N CYS A 99 -7.63 -13.95 -22.96
CA CYS A 99 -7.29 -13.27 -24.22
C CYS A 99 -6.03 -13.87 -24.85
N ASP A 100 -5.79 -13.51 -26.11
CA ASP A 100 -4.58 -13.89 -26.83
C ASP A 100 -3.32 -13.42 -26.07
N GLU A 101 -2.28 -14.25 -26.04
CA GLU A 101 -1.03 -13.95 -25.34
C GLU A 101 -0.29 -12.73 -25.92
N HIS A 102 -0.52 -12.38 -27.19
CA HIS A 102 0.01 -11.18 -27.81
C HIS A 102 -0.68 -9.90 -27.29
N ASP A 103 -1.85 -9.99 -26.65
CA ASP A 103 -2.53 -8.87 -25.96
C ASP A 103 -2.14 -8.75 -24.47
N PHE A 104 -1.00 -9.32 -24.05
CA PHE A 104 -0.56 -9.24 -22.66
C PHE A 104 -0.47 -7.80 -22.12
N ALA A 105 -0.05 -6.86 -22.96
CA ALA A 105 0.07 -5.45 -22.60
C ALA A 105 -1.31 -4.79 -22.39
N GLY A 106 -2.28 -5.11 -23.25
CA GLY A 106 -3.65 -4.63 -23.12
C GLY A 106 -4.32 -5.18 -21.85
N ALA A 107 -4.16 -6.48 -21.58
CA ALA A 107 -4.67 -7.11 -20.37
C ALA A 107 -4.03 -6.53 -19.09
N ALA A 108 -2.70 -6.32 -19.09
CA ALA A 108 -2.00 -5.71 -17.96
C ALA A 108 -2.51 -4.28 -17.68
N PHE A 109 -2.74 -3.48 -18.73
CA PHE A 109 -3.29 -2.14 -18.60
C PHE A 109 -4.71 -2.16 -18.03
N ARG A 110 -5.60 -3.02 -18.55
CA ARG A 110 -6.97 -3.16 -18.05
C ARG A 110 -7.01 -3.59 -16.58
N GLU A 111 -6.19 -4.55 -16.19
CA GLU A 111 -6.11 -4.99 -14.79
C GLU A 111 -5.54 -3.90 -13.87
N ALA A 112 -4.54 -3.14 -14.32
CA ALA A 112 -4.00 -2.01 -13.56
C ALA A 112 -5.06 -0.89 -13.38
N LEU A 113 -5.84 -0.59 -14.42
CA LEU A 113 -6.96 0.36 -14.34
C LEU A 113 -8.03 -0.14 -13.38
N ARG A 114 -8.47 -1.39 -13.50
CA ARG A 114 -9.45 -2.02 -12.62
C ARG A 114 -9.01 -1.95 -11.16
N MET A 115 -7.77 -2.32 -10.87
CA MET A 115 -7.19 -2.28 -9.53
C MET A 115 -7.12 -0.85 -8.99
N ARG A 116 -6.65 0.11 -9.80
CA ARG A 116 -6.64 1.53 -9.41
C ARG A 116 -8.04 2.00 -9.05
N ASP A 117 -9.02 1.76 -9.91
CA ASP A 117 -10.38 2.27 -9.72
C ASP A 117 -11.05 1.63 -8.50
N GLU A 118 -10.82 0.34 -8.26
CA GLU A 118 -11.28 -0.37 -7.07
C GLU A 118 -10.67 0.25 -5.80
N ILE A 119 -9.36 0.49 -5.77
CA ILE A 119 -8.67 1.10 -4.62
C ILE A 119 -9.16 2.52 -4.38
N MET A 120 -9.22 3.34 -5.44
CA MET A 120 -9.66 4.73 -5.34
C MET A 120 -11.14 4.85 -4.96
N GLY A 121 -11.96 3.83 -5.22
CA GLY A 121 -13.33 3.75 -4.71
C GLY A 121 -13.43 3.77 -3.18
N PHE A 122 -12.39 3.31 -2.47
CA PHE A 122 -12.33 3.34 -1.01
C PHE A 122 -11.40 4.42 -0.45
N VAL A 123 -10.28 4.71 -1.15
CA VAL A 123 -9.29 5.72 -0.73
C VAL A 123 -9.77 7.15 -1.03
N GLY A 124 -10.57 7.34 -2.07
CA GLY A 124 -11.03 8.66 -2.50
C GLY A 124 -10.18 9.26 -3.61
N LYS A 125 -9.79 10.53 -3.49
CA LYS A 125 -9.03 11.26 -4.53
C LYS A 125 -7.65 11.63 -4.00
N ILE A 126 -6.64 11.48 -4.85
CA ILE A 126 -5.29 11.99 -4.57
C ILE A 126 -5.31 13.51 -4.63
N GLN A 127 -4.88 14.15 -3.55
CA GLN A 127 -4.71 15.60 -3.44
C GLN A 127 -3.29 15.88 -2.97
N LEU A 128 -2.58 16.75 -3.68
CA LEU A 128 -1.26 17.20 -3.23
C LEU A 128 -1.45 18.39 -2.27
N PRO A 129 -0.72 18.42 -1.15
CA PRO A 129 -0.70 19.57 -0.26
C PRO A 129 -0.05 20.80 -0.91
#